data_AF-X1SBE0-F1
#
_entry.id   AF-X1SBE0-F1
#
_cell.length_a   1.000
_cell.length_b   1.000
_cell.length_c   1.000
_cell.angle_alpha   90.00
_cell.angle_beta   90.00
_cell.angle_gamma   90.00
#
_symmetry.space_group_name_H-M   'P 1'
#
loop_
_entity.id
_entity.type
_entity.pdbx_description
1 polymer ?
#
loop_
_entity_poly.entity_id
_entity_poly.type
_entity_poly.pdbx_seq_one_letter_code
_entity_poly.pdbx_strand_id
1 'polypeptide(L)'
;MVEVDKDTIEAFAALFKGRTDSHGRVEVCLYEPVTLEHYEKHLKGEVNLGIYFLLDDSTCCFFGIDLDEKDFGKAKAIRDELVKNNIPAYIAESKSKGFHIYGFALERFKAVDIRRVLHYILKKLNIKCEVFPKQDYHQPDDPDGKKHPGSYINLPCFGYTRPFLSG
;
A
#
# COMPACT_ATOMS: atom_id res chain seq x y z
N MET A 1 19.65 -16.40 -8.82
CA MET A 1 18.74 -15.89 -7.76
C MET A 1 18.81 -14.38 -7.81
N VAL A 2 17.70 -13.69 -7.60
CA VAL A 2 17.69 -12.23 -7.46
C VAL A 2 18.46 -11.87 -6.20
N GLU A 3 19.53 -11.08 -6.32
CA GLU A 3 20.27 -10.56 -5.17
C GLU A 3 19.75 -9.15 -4.88
N VAL A 4 19.38 -8.92 -3.61
CA VAL A 4 18.86 -7.64 -3.14
C VAL A 4 19.71 -7.26 -1.95
N ASP A 5 20.38 -6.11 -2.04
CA ASP A 5 21.24 -5.64 -0.96
C ASP A 5 20.41 -5.16 0.24
N LYS A 6 21.08 -5.08 1.39
CA LYS A 6 20.46 -4.73 2.67
C LYS A 6 19.85 -3.32 2.66
N ASP A 7 20.53 -2.34 2.05
CA ASP A 7 20.08 -0.95 2.06
C ASP A 7 18.79 -0.80 1.25
N THR A 8 18.67 -1.53 0.13
CA THR A 8 17.44 -1.63 -0.66
C THR A 8 16.29 -2.22 0.16
N ILE A 9 16.53 -3.29 0.92
CA ILE A 9 15.51 -3.94 1.77
C ILE A 9 15.03 -2.97 2.86
N GLU A 10 15.94 -2.29 3.54
CA GLU A 10 15.61 -1.33 4.59
C GLU A 10 14.87 -0.11 4.03
N ALA A 11 15.28 0.43 2.89
CA ALA A 11 14.60 1.53 2.23
C ALA A 11 13.18 1.16 1.79
N PHE A 12 13.00 -0.03 1.21
CA PHE A 12 11.68 -0.51 0.80
C PHE A 12 10.75 -0.74 2.00
N ALA A 13 11.27 -1.31 3.09
CA ALA A 13 10.53 -1.49 4.33
C ALA A 13 10.14 -0.13 4.98
N ALA A 14 11.00 0.88 4.86
CA ALA A 14 10.70 2.23 5.35
C ALA A 14 9.55 2.91 4.58
N LEU A 15 9.45 2.69 3.27
CA LEU A 15 8.32 3.15 2.46
C LEU A 15 7.03 2.43 2.85
N PHE A 16 7.06 1.11 2.90
CA PHE A 16 5.88 0.28 3.16
C PHE A 16 5.74 -0.07 4.63
N LYS A 17 5.72 0.97 5.48
CA LYS A 17 5.61 0.84 6.93
C LYS A 17 4.15 0.91 7.38
N GLY A 18 3.60 -0.24 7.76
CA GLY A 18 2.24 -0.37 8.31
C GLY A 18 2.24 -1.14 9.62
N ARG A 19 1.23 -2.00 9.85
CA ARG A 19 1.21 -2.89 11.01
C ARG A 19 2.44 -3.79 11.03
N THR A 20 2.96 -4.04 12.23
CA THR A 20 4.15 -4.85 12.45
C THR A 20 3.85 -6.19 13.11
N ASP A 21 2.59 -6.46 13.45
CA ASP A 21 2.12 -7.67 14.14
C ASP A 21 1.36 -8.65 13.22
N SER A 22 1.18 -8.25 11.96
CA SER A 22 0.46 -9.01 10.95
C SER A 22 0.88 -8.61 9.54
N HIS A 23 0.89 -9.58 8.63
CA HIS A 23 1.09 -9.33 7.21
C HIS A 23 0.19 -10.21 6.34
N GLY A 24 -0.04 -9.72 5.13
CA GLY A 24 -0.81 -10.39 4.11
C GLY A 24 0.07 -11.27 3.23
N ARG A 25 -0.40 -12.47 2.93
CA ARG A 25 0.14 -13.34 1.89
C ARG A 25 -1.03 -13.88 1.09
N VAL A 26 -1.19 -13.44 -0.17
CA VAL A 26 -2.24 -13.87 -1.14
C VAL A 26 -3.50 -14.44 -0.45
N GLU A 27 -4.45 -13.55 -0.12
CA GLU A 27 -5.75 -13.90 0.49
C GLU A 27 -5.68 -14.49 1.91
N VAL A 28 -4.51 -14.52 2.54
CA VAL A 28 -4.32 -14.97 3.93
C VAL A 28 -3.71 -13.86 4.78
N CYS A 29 -4.26 -13.68 5.98
CA CYS A 29 -3.65 -12.89 7.04
C CYS A 29 -2.78 -13.80 7.92
N LEU A 30 -1.52 -13.44 8.12
CA LEU A 30 -0.60 -14.09 9.05
C LEU A 30 -0.39 -13.17 10.26
N TYR A 31 -0.72 -13.65 11.45
CA TYR A 31 -0.59 -12.92 12.71
C TYR A 31 0.77 -13.17 13.36
N GLU A 32 1.82 -12.63 12.75
CA GLU A 32 3.19 -12.74 13.21
C GLU A 32 3.96 -11.43 12.94
N PRO A 33 5.10 -11.21 13.63
CA PRO A 33 5.90 -10.01 13.42
C PRO A 33 6.34 -9.82 11.97
N VAL A 34 6.21 -8.60 11.44
CA VAL A 34 6.74 -8.24 10.13
C VAL A 34 8.24 -7.94 10.26
N THR A 35 9.07 -8.68 9.53
CA THR A 35 10.54 -8.59 9.57
C THR A 35 11.13 -8.17 8.23
N LEU A 36 12.39 -7.72 8.22
CA LEU A 36 13.12 -7.43 6.98
C LEU A 36 13.24 -8.67 6.06
N GLU A 37 13.26 -9.88 6.62
CA GLU A 37 13.27 -11.12 5.84
C GLU A 37 11.99 -11.29 5.00
N HIS A 38 10.83 -10.82 5.49
CA HIS A 38 9.60 -10.82 4.68
C HIS A 38 9.73 -9.90 3.46
N TYR A 39 10.29 -8.71 3.64
CA TYR A 39 10.54 -7.79 2.52
C TYR A 39 11.59 -8.34 1.56
N GLU A 40 12.67 -8.96 2.07
CA GLU A 40 13.69 -9.61 1.26
C GLU A 40 13.09 -10.72 0.38
N LYS A 41 12.35 -11.67 0.98
CA LYS A 41 11.67 -12.75 0.25
C LYS A 41 10.69 -12.21 -0.79
N HIS A 42 10.06 -11.08 -0.50
CA HIS A 42 9.19 -10.40 -1.46
C HIS A 42 9.96 -9.86 -2.67
N LEU A 43 11.01 -9.07 -2.42
CA LEU A 43 11.83 -8.47 -3.46
C LEU A 43 12.55 -9.52 -4.30
N LYS A 44 12.90 -10.67 -3.70
CA LYS A 44 13.45 -11.85 -4.40
C LYS A 44 12.43 -12.63 -5.22
N GLY A 45 11.13 -12.36 -5.07
CA GLY A 45 10.08 -13.06 -5.79
C GLY A 45 9.72 -14.42 -5.20
N GLU A 46 10.05 -14.67 -3.94
CA GLU A 46 9.82 -15.95 -3.26
C GLU A 46 8.44 -15.99 -2.60
N VAL A 47 8.06 -14.92 -1.89
CA VAL A 47 6.80 -14.84 -1.14
C VAL A 47 6.13 -13.48 -1.35
N ASN A 48 4.85 -13.46 -1.76
CA ASN A 48 4.12 -12.20 -1.86
C ASN A 48 3.90 -11.64 -0.45
N LEU A 49 4.10 -10.34 -0.29
CA LEU A 49 3.95 -9.63 0.97
C LEU A 49 2.90 -8.53 0.77
N GLY A 50 2.00 -8.42 1.73
CA GLY A 50 1.07 -7.34 1.88
C GLY A 50 1.24 -6.72 3.25
N ILE A 51 1.23 -5.39 3.32
CA ILE A 51 1.34 -4.67 4.58
C ILE A 51 -0.01 -4.03 4.89
N TYR A 52 -0.54 -4.33 6.07
CA TYR A 52 -1.75 -3.69 6.56
C TYR A 52 -1.46 -2.22 6.84
N PHE A 53 -2.24 -1.33 6.22
CA PHE A 53 -1.98 0.11 6.25
C PHE A 53 -2.17 0.72 7.64
N LEU A 54 -3.18 0.25 8.37
CA LEU A 54 -3.75 0.93 9.52
C LEU A 54 -3.13 0.48 10.84
N LEU A 55 -2.59 1.42 11.60
CA LEU A 55 -2.03 1.20 12.93
C LEU A 55 -3.14 1.25 14.00
N ASP A 56 -2.82 0.79 15.22
CA ASP A 56 -3.78 0.71 16.34
C ASP A 56 -4.37 2.06 16.73
N ASP A 57 -3.62 3.15 16.53
CA ASP A 57 -4.06 4.54 16.76
C ASP A 57 -4.87 5.13 15.60
N SER A 58 -5.29 4.31 14.62
CA SER A 58 -6.01 4.71 13.41
C SER A 58 -5.25 5.68 12.49
N THR A 59 -3.92 5.67 12.58
CA THR A 59 -3.04 6.38 11.65
C THR A 59 -2.39 5.42 10.64
N CYS A 60 -1.78 5.95 9.60
CA CYS A 60 -0.96 5.20 8.65
C CYS A 60 0.23 6.04 8.15
N CYS A 61 1.26 5.37 7.63
CA CYS A 61 2.46 6.02 7.09
C CYS A 61 2.42 6.17 5.56
N PHE A 62 1.49 5.50 4.90
CA PHE A 62 1.32 5.52 3.45
C PHE A 62 -0.14 5.26 3.08
N PHE A 63 -0.49 5.53 1.82
CA PHE A 63 -1.79 5.21 1.25
C PHE A 63 -1.62 4.51 -0.10
N GLY A 64 -2.70 3.85 -0.54
CA GLY A 64 -2.76 3.18 -1.83
C GLY A 64 -4.05 3.50 -2.57
N ILE A 65 -4.00 3.51 -3.89
CA ILE A 65 -5.16 3.47 -4.78
C ILE A 65 -4.94 2.29 -5.72
N ASP A 66 -5.92 1.40 -5.83
CA ASP A 66 -5.86 0.25 -6.72
C ASP A 66 -6.78 0.47 -7.93
N LEU A 67 -6.16 0.78 -9.06
CA LEU A 67 -6.83 0.94 -10.35
C LEU A 67 -6.76 -0.37 -11.12
N ASP A 68 -7.81 -1.17 -11.03
CA ASP A 68 -8.01 -2.44 -11.75
C ASP A 68 -8.28 -2.28 -13.26
N GLU A 69 -7.66 -1.29 -13.90
CA GLU A 69 -7.81 -1.00 -15.32
C GLU A 69 -6.44 -0.78 -15.97
N LYS A 70 -6.28 -1.29 -17.21
CA LYS A 70 -5.06 -1.07 -18.01
C LYS A 70 -5.08 0.30 -18.70
N ASP A 71 -5.32 1.34 -17.92
CA ASP A 71 -5.35 2.74 -18.37
C ASP A 71 -4.33 3.57 -17.60
N PHE A 72 -3.13 3.70 -18.17
CA PHE A 72 -2.07 4.51 -17.58
C PHE A 72 -2.40 6.00 -17.58
N GLY A 73 -3.27 6.46 -18.51
CA GLY A 73 -3.74 7.85 -18.55
C GLY A 73 -4.55 8.19 -17.30
N LYS A 74 -5.45 7.30 -16.87
CA LYS A 74 -6.18 7.42 -15.59
C LYS A 74 -5.24 7.38 -14.39
N ALA A 75 -4.30 6.43 -14.35
CA ALA A 75 -3.32 6.35 -13.26
C ALA A 75 -2.51 7.64 -13.13
N LYS A 76 -2.05 8.19 -14.26
CA LYS A 76 -1.34 9.47 -14.33
C LYS A 76 -2.22 10.64 -13.91
N ALA A 77 -3.48 10.71 -14.35
CA ALA A 77 -4.40 11.77 -13.94
C ALA A 77 -4.62 11.80 -12.41
N ILE A 78 -4.74 10.62 -11.78
CA ILE A 78 -4.84 10.50 -10.32
C ILE A 78 -3.57 11.03 -9.65
N ARG A 79 -2.39 10.56 -10.09
CA ARG A 79 -1.08 10.99 -9.57
C ARG A 79 -0.88 12.48 -9.73
N ASP A 80 -1.16 13.03 -10.91
CA ASP A 80 -0.97 14.45 -11.23
C ASP A 80 -1.88 15.34 -10.38
N GLU A 81 -3.13 14.93 -10.14
CA GLU A 81 -4.05 15.66 -9.27
C GLU A 81 -3.61 15.61 -7.80
N LEU A 82 -3.06 14.49 -7.31
CA LEU A 82 -2.44 14.41 -5.98
C LEU A 82 -1.24 15.37 -5.86
N VAL A 83 -0.33 15.33 -6.83
CA VAL A 83 0.88 16.18 -6.85
C VAL A 83 0.50 17.66 -6.95
N LYS A 84 -0.52 18.01 -7.71
CA LYS A 84 -1.05 19.39 -7.79
C LYS A 84 -1.53 19.93 -6.44
N ASN A 85 -1.97 19.04 -5.53
CA ASN A 85 -2.36 19.38 -4.16
C ASN A 85 -1.20 19.18 -3.15
N ASN A 86 0.05 19.13 -3.63
CA ASN A 86 1.27 18.91 -2.84
C ASN A 86 1.30 17.57 -2.09
N ILE A 87 0.68 16.54 -2.65
CA ILE A 87 0.73 15.16 -2.13
C ILE A 87 1.60 14.32 -3.09
N PRO A 88 2.88 14.04 -2.74
CA PRO A 88 3.71 13.18 -3.56
C PRO A 88 3.08 11.80 -3.73
N ALA A 89 3.02 11.35 -4.99
CA ALA A 89 2.45 10.06 -5.33
C ALA A 89 3.22 9.39 -6.47
N TYR A 90 3.28 8.06 -6.43
CA TYR A 90 4.08 7.21 -7.30
C TYR A 90 3.22 6.10 -7.86
N ILE A 91 3.38 5.80 -9.14
CA ILE A 91 2.62 4.75 -9.83
C ILE A 91 3.49 3.49 -9.88
N ALA A 92 2.91 2.33 -9.58
CA ALA A 92 3.51 1.03 -9.82
C ALA A 92 2.56 0.16 -10.64
N GLU A 93 3.11 -0.76 -11.43
CA GLU A 93 2.29 -1.79 -12.07
C GLU A 93 1.69 -2.75 -11.02
N SER A 94 0.47 -3.23 -11.24
CA SER A 94 -0.14 -4.28 -10.40
C SER A 94 0.18 -5.68 -10.92
N LYS A 95 -0.24 -6.72 -10.18
CA LYS A 95 -0.14 -8.12 -10.63
C LYS A 95 -1.00 -8.40 -11.89
N SER A 96 -2.14 -7.75 -12.01
CA SER A 96 -3.24 -8.10 -12.93
C SER A 96 -3.54 -7.00 -13.96
N LYS A 97 -2.49 -6.40 -14.54
CA LYS A 97 -2.55 -5.39 -15.61
C LYS A 97 -3.22 -4.05 -15.26
N GLY A 98 -3.53 -3.80 -14.00
CA GLY A 98 -3.88 -2.47 -13.46
C GLY A 98 -2.68 -1.70 -12.92
N PHE A 99 -2.93 -0.62 -12.18
CA PHE A 99 -1.91 0.23 -11.57
C PHE A 99 -2.22 0.49 -10.09
N HIS A 100 -1.19 0.43 -9.25
CA HIS A 100 -1.29 0.94 -7.88
C HIS A 100 -0.68 2.35 -7.82
N ILE A 101 -1.33 3.28 -7.12
CA ILE A 101 -0.79 4.60 -6.83
C ILE A 101 -0.53 4.69 -5.34
N TYR A 102 0.70 4.98 -4.96
CA TYR A 102 1.14 5.07 -3.56
C TYR A 102 1.57 6.49 -3.22
N GLY A 103 1.26 6.94 -2.01
CA GLY A 103 1.92 8.09 -1.40
C GLY A 103 2.45 7.72 -0.03
N PHE A 104 3.60 8.30 0.32
CA PHE A 104 4.36 7.99 1.52
C PHE A 104 4.53 9.27 2.33
N ALA A 105 4.40 9.17 3.66
CA ALA A 105 4.58 10.31 4.54
C ALA A 105 5.75 10.09 5.51
N LEU A 106 6.43 11.20 5.82
CA LEU A 106 7.46 11.26 6.83
C LEU A 106 6.87 11.11 8.24
N GLU A 107 5.72 11.76 8.46
CA GLU A 107 4.94 11.67 9.70
C GLU A 107 3.61 10.96 9.44
N ARG A 108 3.14 10.19 10.43
CA ARG A 108 1.87 9.47 10.32
C ARG A 108 0.70 10.44 10.18
N PHE A 109 -0.27 10.07 9.36
CA PHE A 109 -1.52 10.83 9.20
C PHE A 109 -2.72 9.96 9.56
N LYS A 110 -3.85 10.60 9.92
CA LYS A 110 -5.10 9.88 10.22
C LYS A 110 -5.65 9.23 8.96
N ALA A 111 -6.06 7.97 9.07
CA ALA A 111 -6.64 7.24 7.95
C ALA A 111 -7.90 7.90 7.38
N VAL A 112 -8.78 8.39 8.26
CA VAL A 112 -9.99 9.12 7.86
C VAL A 112 -9.70 10.36 7.00
N ASP A 113 -8.62 11.08 7.29
CA ASP A 113 -8.30 12.31 6.58
C ASP A 113 -7.77 12.00 5.18
N ILE A 114 -6.83 11.05 5.04
CA ILE A 114 -6.34 10.68 3.72
C ILE A 114 -7.47 10.09 2.86
N ARG A 115 -8.33 9.24 3.41
CA ARG A 115 -9.42 8.60 2.66
C ARG A 115 -10.38 9.63 2.08
N ARG A 116 -10.72 10.67 2.87
CA ARG A 116 -11.53 11.81 2.39
C ARG A 116 -10.88 12.52 1.22
N VAL A 117 -9.58 12.79 1.31
CA VAL A 117 -8.81 13.43 0.22
C VAL A 117 -8.81 12.56 -1.04
N LEU A 118 -8.50 11.27 -0.92
CA LEU A 118 -8.47 10.35 -2.06
C LEU A 118 -9.85 10.26 -2.73
N HIS A 119 -10.92 10.07 -1.95
CA HIS A 119 -12.28 10.03 -2.49
C HIS A 119 -12.70 11.33 -3.17
N TYR A 120 -12.29 12.49 -2.64
CA TYR A 120 -12.53 13.78 -3.29
C TYR A 120 -11.83 13.86 -4.65
N ILE A 121 -10.56 13.48 -4.73
CA ILE A 121 -9.77 13.46 -5.97
C ILE A 121 -10.40 12.52 -7.00
N LEU A 122 -10.75 11.29 -6.60
CA LEU A 122 -11.38 10.32 -7.48
C LEU A 122 -12.74 10.81 -8.00
N LYS A 123 -13.55 11.42 -7.14
CA LYS A 123 -14.83 12.04 -7.53
C LYS A 123 -14.62 13.18 -8.53
N LYS A 124 -13.63 14.05 -8.30
CA LYS A 124 -13.30 15.17 -9.19
C LYS A 124 -12.90 14.68 -10.59
N LEU A 125 -12.16 13.59 -10.67
CA LEU A 125 -11.72 12.98 -11.92
C LEU A 125 -12.79 12.07 -12.57
N ASN A 126 -13.92 11.84 -11.89
CA ASN A 126 -14.92 10.86 -12.29
C ASN A 126 -14.34 9.45 -12.50
N ILE A 127 -13.40 9.05 -11.64
CA ILE A 127 -12.77 7.72 -11.63
C ILE A 127 -13.26 6.94 -10.41
N LYS A 128 -13.57 5.66 -10.60
CA LYS A 128 -13.91 4.72 -9.54
C LYS A 128 -12.82 3.68 -9.41
N CYS A 129 -12.22 3.59 -8.23
CA CYS A 129 -11.21 2.60 -7.89
C CYS A 129 -11.16 2.43 -6.36
N GLU A 130 -10.50 1.37 -5.89
CA GLU A 130 -10.37 1.14 -4.45
C GLU A 130 -9.30 2.05 -3.84
N VAL A 131 -9.52 2.48 -2.60
CA VAL A 131 -8.55 3.28 -1.82
C VAL A 131 -8.16 2.53 -0.55
N PHE A 132 -6.91 2.71 -0.14
CA PHE A 132 -6.31 2.06 1.01
C PHE A 132 -5.65 3.10 1.93
N PRO A 133 -5.86 3.04 3.26
CA PRO A 133 -6.68 2.04 3.97
C PRO A 133 -8.16 2.07 3.59
N LYS A 134 -8.84 0.91 3.63
CA LYS A 134 -10.29 0.82 3.37
C LYS A 134 -11.12 1.32 4.56
N GLN A 135 -10.56 1.30 5.77
CA GLN A 135 -11.21 1.69 7.02
C GLN A 135 -10.74 3.08 7.49
N ASP A 136 -11.65 3.86 8.09
CA ASP A 136 -11.32 5.11 8.78
C ASP A 136 -10.61 4.90 10.11
N TYR A 137 -10.96 3.80 10.79
CA TYR A 137 -10.54 3.52 12.16
C TYR A 137 -10.17 2.05 12.31
N HIS A 138 -9.18 1.80 13.18
CA HIS A 138 -8.86 0.45 13.58
C HIS A 138 -10.01 -0.11 14.42
N GLN A 139 -10.32 -1.38 14.18
CA GLN A 139 -11.34 -2.09 14.93
C GLN A 139 -10.65 -2.91 16.02
N PRO A 140 -11.07 -2.80 17.30
CA PRO A 140 -10.53 -3.64 18.35
C PRO A 140 -10.88 -5.10 18.07
N ASP A 141 -10.03 -6.00 18.57
CA ASP A 141 -10.29 -7.44 18.51
C ASP A 141 -11.63 -7.79 19.20
N ASP A 142 -12.33 -8.77 18.62
CA ASP A 142 -13.59 -9.25 19.18
C ASP A 142 -13.34 -9.98 20.51
N PRO A 143 -14.33 -10.06 21.41
CA PRO A 143 -14.20 -10.78 22.68
C PRO A 143 -13.85 -12.27 22.54
N ASP A 144 -14.13 -12.88 21.39
CA ASP A 144 -13.80 -14.28 21.06
C ASP A 144 -12.37 -14.45 20.52
N GLY A 145 -11.59 -13.36 20.45
CA GLY A 145 -10.21 -13.34 19.98
C GLY A 145 -10.06 -13.18 18.47
N LYS A 146 -11.15 -12.94 17.72
CA LYS A 146 -11.05 -12.60 16.30
C LYS A 146 -10.40 -11.23 16.12
N LYS A 147 -9.31 -11.21 15.37
CA LYS A 147 -8.51 -10.00 15.10
C LYS A 147 -8.99 -9.24 13.88
N HIS A 148 -8.77 -7.92 13.88
CA HIS A 148 -9.16 -7.02 12.78
C HIS A 148 -7.97 -6.17 12.28
N PRO A 149 -7.02 -6.77 11.53
CA PRO A 149 -5.80 -6.09 11.08
C PRO A 149 -6.06 -4.99 10.03
N GLY A 150 -7.29 -4.91 9.50
CA GLY A 150 -7.69 -3.92 8.49
C GLY A 150 -7.52 -4.45 7.06
N SER A 151 -7.17 -3.58 6.13
CA SER A 151 -6.93 -3.91 4.71
C SER A 151 -5.44 -3.83 4.35
N TYR A 152 -5.00 -4.65 3.39
CA TYR A 152 -3.70 -4.53 2.72
C TYR A 152 -3.87 -4.63 1.20
N ILE A 153 -2.83 -4.23 0.46
CA ILE A 153 -2.63 -4.63 -0.95
C ILE A 153 -1.27 -5.29 -1.10
N ASN A 154 -1.15 -6.18 -2.08
CA ASN A 154 0.15 -6.80 -2.37
C ASN A 154 1.14 -5.72 -2.80
N LEU A 155 2.32 -5.74 -2.19
CA LEU A 155 3.37 -4.78 -2.47
C LEU A 155 3.88 -4.88 -3.94
N PRO A 156 4.40 -3.78 -4.51
CA PRO A 156 5.03 -3.79 -5.82
C PRO A 156 6.43 -4.41 -5.75
N CYS A 157 7.13 -4.52 -6.89
CA CYS A 157 8.52 -4.99 -6.94
C CYS A 157 8.76 -6.47 -6.57
N PHE A 158 7.72 -7.33 -6.60
CA PHE A 158 7.86 -8.77 -6.36
C PHE A 158 8.79 -9.42 -7.40
N GLY A 159 10.02 -9.80 -7.02
CA GLY A 159 10.98 -10.44 -7.93
C GLY A 159 11.32 -9.59 -9.16
N TYR A 160 11.47 -8.27 -8.99
CA TYR A 160 11.59 -7.26 -10.06
C TYR A 160 10.41 -7.16 -11.04
N THR A 161 9.29 -7.82 -10.75
CA THR A 161 8.03 -7.55 -11.46
C THR A 161 7.32 -6.38 -10.79
N ARG A 162 6.37 -5.76 -11.49
CA ARG A 162 5.53 -4.69 -10.92
C ARG A 162 6.35 -3.45 -10.50
N PRO A 163 7.20 -2.90 -11.39
CA PRO A 163 8.08 -1.79 -11.03
C PRO A 163 7.29 -0.51 -10.77
N PHE A 164 7.92 0.41 -10.04
CA PHE A 164 7.52 1.82 -10.09
C PHE A 164 7.77 2.38 -11.49
N LEU A 165 6.82 3.17 -11.98
CA LEU A 165 6.83 3.74 -13.31
C LEU A 165 7.24 5.21 -13.27
N SER A 166 8.15 5.60 -14.16
CA SER A 166 8.46 6.99 -14.46
C SER A 166 7.46 7.54 -15.48
N GLY A 167 6.81 8.67 -15.20
CA GLY A 167 5.89 9.32 -16.13
C GLY A 167 5.29 10.60 -15.61
#